data_AF-F4JME7-F1
#
_entry.id   AF-F4JME7-F1
#
_cell.length_a   1.000
_cell.length_b   1.000
_cell.length_c   1.000
_cell.angle_alpha   90.00
_cell.angle_beta   90.00
_cell.angle_gamma   90.00
#
_symmetry.space_group_name_H-M   'P 1'
#
loop_
_entity.id
_entity.type
_entity.pdbx_description
1 polymer ?
#
loop_
_entity_poly.entity_id
_entity_poly.type
_entity_poly.pdbx_seq_one_letter_code
_entity_poly.pdbx_strand_id
1 'polypeptide(L)'
;MITVDHKSDTVLLPIYGRMVPFNVTTIRTVLGNQNTIRVIFNVPGTPLNPNDSLKNKDAIYLKEVSFRTKDSRHSSDVVQQVKSLRRKVMARESERAERTSLVNQEKLQIVRNNSKPLSLSNLWIRPPFSGRKKNRGTLEAHVNGFRYSTTNERVDVLFANIKHAFFQPAEKEMTTLLHFHLHNHIMVGTKKTKDVQFYVEVMDVVQSLGGRRRSSAYDADEIVEEQRERDRKNKINMDFNHFANQVNDMWQLPQFASLSLEFDQPLREFGFNGVPHKTSTFIIPTSSCLVELTESPFLVVCLSEIEIVNLERVGFGQKSFDMAIIFKDLKKDVLRVDSVPTS
;
A
#
# COMPACT_ATOMS: atom_id res chain seq x y z
N MET A 1 31.67 -3.93 31.74
CA MET A 1 31.65 -4.38 30.33
C MET A 1 30.30 -3.99 29.74
N ILE A 2 30.23 -3.48 28.51
CA ILE A 2 28.93 -3.17 27.89
C ILE A 2 28.21 -4.49 27.58
N THR A 3 26.95 -4.59 27.96
CA THR A 3 26.10 -5.76 27.72
C THR A 3 24.75 -5.34 27.14
N VAL A 4 24.12 -6.23 26.38
CA VAL A 4 22.83 -6.01 25.73
C VAL A 4 21.82 -6.99 26.33
N ASP A 5 20.73 -6.47 26.89
CA ASP A 5 19.60 -7.28 27.37
C ASP A 5 18.47 -7.23 26.34
N HIS A 6 18.37 -8.32 25.56
CA HIS A 6 17.36 -8.49 24.51
C HIS A 6 15.94 -8.68 25.05
N LYS A 7 15.78 -9.09 26.32
CA LYS A 7 14.46 -9.33 26.92
C LYS A 7 13.83 -8.01 27.36
N SER A 8 14.65 -7.10 27.90
CA SER A 8 14.20 -5.80 28.39
C SER A 8 14.34 -4.67 27.37
N ASP A 9 14.86 -4.97 26.17
CA ASP A 9 15.17 -3.99 25.12
C ASP A 9 16.14 -2.89 25.60
N THR A 10 17.14 -3.25 26.42
CA THR A 10 18.08 -2.30 27.04
C THR A 10 19.54 -2.61 26.73
N VAL A 11 20.35 -1.55 26.74
CA VAL A 11 21.81 -1.60 26.69
C VAL A 11 22.34 -1.14 28.03
N LEU A 12 23.17 -1.95 28.67
CA LEU A 12 23.77 -1.64 29.96
C LEU A 12 25.17 -1.04 29.74
N LEU A 13 25.35 0.21 30.14
CA LEU A 13 26.60 0.94 29.99
C LEU A 13 27.31 1.10 31.34
N PRO A 14 28.62 0.83 31.44
CA PRO A 14 29.37 1.02 32.68
C PRO A 14 29.73 2.51 32.87
N ILE A 15 28.89 3.25 33.58
CA ILE A 15 29.11 4.68 33.89
C ILE A 15 29.69 4.77 35.31
N TYR A 16 30.94 5.23 35.42
CA TYR A 16 31.67 5.40 36.70
C TYR A 16 31.56 4.19 37.64
N GLY A 17 31.79 2.99 37.11
CA GLY A 17 31.77 1.74 37.87
C GLY A 17 30.37 1.16 38.14
N ARG A 18 29.30 1.85 37.74
CA ARG A 18 27.91 1.35 37.84
C ARG A 18 27.37 0.97 36.47
N MET A 19 26.65 -0.15 36.39
CA MET A 19 25.95 -0.54 35.17
C MET A 19 24.62 0.21 35.09
N VAL A 20 24.50 1.10 34.11
CA VAL A 20 23.31 1.94 33.92
C VAL A 20 22.53 1.44 32.69
N PRO A 21 21.24 1.10 32.85
CA PRO A 21 20.40 0.67 31.73
C PRO A 21 19.90 1.85 30.90
N PHE A 22 20.01 1.70 29.58
CA PHE A 22 19.41 2.61 28.60
C PHE A 22 18.48 1.82 27.68
N ASN A 23 17.22 2.22 27.58
CA ASN A 23 16.31 1.62 26.61
C ASN A 23 16.82 1.91 25.19
N VAL A 24 16.79 0.91 24.31
CA VAL A 24 17.35 1.01 22.95
C VAL A 24 16.71 2.13 22.13
N THR A 25 15.46 2.50 22.41
CA THR A 25 14.75 3.63 21.76
C THR A 25 15.38 4.99 22.08
N THR A 26 16.12 5.11 23.18
CA THR A 26 16.86 6.32 23.53
C THR A 26 18.18 6.44 22.77
N ILE A 27 18.64 5.37 22.11
CA ILE A 27 19.90 5.34 21.38
C ILE A 27 19.64 5.67 19.90
N ARG A 28 20.25 6.75 19.42
CA ARG A 28 20.21 7.15 18.01
C ARG A 28 21.04 6.22 17.15
N THR A 29 22.27 5.96 17.55
CA THR A 29 23.19 5.07 16.81
C THR A 29 24.34 4.63 17.69
N VAL A 30 24.99 3.54 17.29
CA VAL A 30 26.23 3.07 17.91
C VAL A 30 27.28 2.91 16.82
N LEU A 31 28.46 3.49 17.05
CA LEU A 31 29.62 3.42 16.19
C LEU A 31 30.71 2.63 16.91
N GLY A 32 31.35 1.72 16.18
CA GLY A 32 32.52 0.98 16.66
C GLY A 32 33.73 1.27 15.76
N ASN A 33 34.89 1.47 16.37
CA ASN A 33 36.19 1.34 15.71
C ASN A 33 37.05 0.34 16.51
N GLN A 34 38.28 0.06 16.04
CA GLN A 34 39.13 -1.00 16.62
C GLN A 34 39.28 -0.93 18.15
N ASN A 35 39.28 0.28 18.73
CA ASN A 35 39.55 0.49 20.17
C ASN A 35 38.45 1.26 20.90
N THR A 36 37.34 1.63 20.25
CA THR A 36 36.31 2.48 20.85
C THR A 36 34.89 2.10 20.43
N ILE A 37 33.97 2.24 21.37
CA ILE A 37 32.53 2.14 21.16
C ILE A 37 31.94 3.49 21.53
N ARG A 38 31.31 4.16 20.56
CA ARG A 38 30.62 5.44 20.75
C ARG A 38 29.12 5.21 20.63
N VAL A 39 28.39 5.46 21.72
CA VAL A 39 26.93 5.41 21.79
C VAL A 39 26.42 6.84 21.70
N ILE A 40 25.57 7.12 20.71
CA ILE A 40 24.96 8.42 20.48
C ILE A 40 23.47 8.29 20.79
N PHE A 41 22.95 9.17 21.64
CA PHE A 41 21.57 9.16 22.11
C PHE A 41 20.69 10.15 21.35
N ASN A 42 19.39 9.91 21.42
CA ASN A 42 18.35 10.82 20.99
C ASN A 42 18.23 11.96 22.00
N VAL A 43 18.45 13.19 21.54
CA VAL A 43 18.31 14.40 22.35
C VAL A 43 17.38 15.40 21.67
N PRO A 44 16.63 16.24 22.43
CA PRO A 44 15.81 17.30 21.86
C PRO A 44 16.60 18.25 20.94
N GLY A 45 15.92 18.85 19.96
CA GLY A 45 16.53 19.83 19.05
C GLY A 45 17.49 19.24 18.00
N THR A 46 17.53 17.91 17.84
CA THR A 46 18.26 17.30 16.72
C THR A 46 17.34 17.15 15.49
N PRO A 47 17.82 17.49 14.27
CA PRO A 47 16.99 17.55 13.05
C PRO A 47 16.27 16.25 12.66
N LEU A 48 16.63 15.12 13.30
CA LEU A 48 16.20 13.77 12.94
C LEU A 48 15.36 13.09 14.02
N ASN A 49 14.91 13.82 15.05
CA ASN A 49 13.96 13.31 16.03
C ASN A 49 12.57 13.90 15.76
N PRO A 50 11.71 13.22 14.97
CA PRO A 50 10.34 13.67 14.73
C PRO A 50 9.44 13.59 15.97
N ASN A 51 9.87 12.87 17.02
CA ASN A 51 9.17 12.84 18.30
C ASN A 51 9.70 13.97 19.20
N ASP A 52 9.20 15.17 18.96
CA ASP A 52 9.37 16.35 19.82
C ASP A 52 8.61 16.22 21.17
N SER A 53 8.11 15.01 21.45
CA SER A 53 7.34 14.59 22.61
C SER A 53 8.21 14.11 23.79
N LEU A 54 9.47 14.52 23.84
CA LEU A 54 10.26 14.41 25.07
C LEU A 54 9.68 15.39 26.11
N LYS A 55 8.95 14.84 27.07
CA LYS A 55 8.10 15.54 28.05
C LYS A 55 8.79 16.69 28.80
N ASN A 56 10.12 16.68 28.92
CA ASN A 56 10.88 17.65 29.72
C ASN A 56 11.93 18.37 28.88
N LYS A 57 11.53 19.45 28.19
CA LYS A 57 12.45 20.25 27.36
C LYS A 57 13.63 20.84 28.14
N ASP A 58 13.48 21.06 29.45
CA ASP A 58 14.50 21.67 30.32
C ASP A 58 15.43 20.66 31.01
N ALA A 59 15.29 19.36 30.75
CA ALA A 59 16.15 18.35 31.35
C ALA A 59 17.55 18.33 30.71
N ILE A 60 18.55 17.92 31.49
CA ILE A 60 19.90 17.65 30.97
C ILE A 60 19.91 16.26 30.36
N TYR A 61 20.22 16.18 29.06
CA TYR A 61 20.28 14.94 28.31
C TYR A 61 21.71 14.47 28.05
N LEU A 62 21.93 13.17 28.21
CA LEU A 62 23.17 12.53 27.77
C LEU A 62 23.17 12.45 26.24
N LYS A 63 24.04 13.20 25.57
CA LYS A 63 24.16 13.19 24.11
C LYS A 63 24.95 12.00 23.59
N GLU A 64 26.08 11.71 24.22
CA GLU A 64 26.97 10.64 23.80
C GLU A 64 27.85 10.12 24.92
N VAL A 65 28.27 8.86 24.79
CA VAL A 65 29.31 8.24 25.62
C VAL A 65 30.26 7.47 24.71
N SER A 66 31.57 7.60 24.99
CA SER A 66 32.60 6.85 24.29
C SER A 66 33.40 6.01 25.28
N PHE A 67 33.49 4.71 24.99
CA PHE A 67 34.29 3.75 25.77
C PHE A 67 35.51 3.33 24.97
N ARG A 68 36.68 3.27 25.61
CA ARG A 68 37.86 2.61 25.06
C ARG A 68 37.90 1.15 25.50
N THR A 69 38.25 0.25 24.59
CA THR A 69 38.36 -1.18 24.83
C THR A 69 39.60 -1.74 24.14
N LYS A 70 40.24 -2.73 24.78
CA LYS A 70 41.30 -3.55 24.16
C LYS A 70 40.73 -4.79 23.47
N ASP A 71 39.48 -5.14 23.76
CA ASP A 71 38.79 -6.28 23.15
C ASP A 71 37.99 -5.82 21.93
N SER A 72 38.63 -5.90 20.76
CA SER A 72 38.02 -5.57 19.48
C SER A 72 36.86 -6.51 19.13
N ARG A 73 36.90 -7.78 19.55
CA ARG A 73 35.87 -8.77 19.19
C ARG A 73 34.57 -8.46 19.92
N HIS A 74 34.66 -8.27 21.24
CA HIS A 74 33.52 -7.84 22.06
C HIS A 74 32.93 -6.53 21.56
N SER A 75 33.77 -5.58 21.15
CA SER A 75 33.31 -4.29 20.64
C SER A 75 32.45 -4.41 19.39
N SER A 76 32.88 -5.24 18.43
CA SER A 76 32.16 -5.46 17.18
C SER A 76 30.83 -6.17 17.43
N ASP A 77 30.84 -7.20 18.29
CA ASP A 77 29.65 -7.96 18.65
C ASP A 77 28.60 -7.07 19.32
N VAL A 78 28.98 -6.28 20.34
CA VAL A 78 28.06 -5.33 21.00
C VAL A 78 27.47 -4.34 20.01
N VAL A 79 28.28 -3.74 19.12
CA VAL A 79 27.78 -2.79 18.11
C VAL A 79 26.75 -3.45 17.20
N GLN A 80 26.99 -4.70 16.79
CA GLN A 80 26.06 -5.46 15.96
C GLN A 80 24.78 -5.82 16.71
N GLN A 81 24.89 -6.27 17.96
CA GLN A 81 23.74 -6.59 18.81
C GLN A 81 22.85 -5.37 19.05
N VAL A 82 23.43 -4.21 19.40
CA VAL A 82 22.64 -2.98 19.61
C VAL A 82 21.97 -2.52 18.32
N LYS A 83 22.67 -2.57 17.17
CA LYS A 83 22.06 -2.24 15.86
C LYS A 83 20.92 -3.19 15.51
N SER A 84 21.08 -4.48 15.80
CA SER A 84 20.03 -5.49 15.57
C SER A 84 18.80 -5.25 16.45
N LEU A 85 19.03 -5.07 17.76
CA LEU A 85 17.98 -4.81 18.74
C LEU A 85 17.21 -3.53 18.39
N ARG A 86 17.91 -2.45 18.04
CA ARG A 86 17.29 -1.18 17.63
C ARG A 86 16.38 -1.35 16.41
N ARG A 87 16.84 -2.06 15.37
CA ARG A 87 16.01 -2.33 14.18
C ARG A 87 14.75 -3.10 14.54
N LYS A 88 14.87 -4.14 15.38
CA LYS A 88 13.73 -4.96 15.83
C LYS A 88 12.72 -4.14 16.63
N VAL A 89 13.18 -3.34 17.59
CA VAL A 89 12.31 -2.53 18.44
C VAL A 89 11.65 -1.41 17.64
N MET A 90 12.39 -0.69 16.79
CA MET A 90 11.81 0.34 15.93
C MET A 90 10.75 -0.22 14.97
N ALA A 91 10.99 -1.39 14.38
CA ALA A 91 9.99 -2.04 13.52
C ALA A 91 8.72 -2.40 14.30
N ARG A 92 8.86 -2.98 15.50
CA ARG A 92 7.74 -3.34 16.38
C ARG A 92 6.94 -2.11 16.84
N GLU A 93 7.63 -1.03 17.18
CA GLU A 93 6.99 0.23 17.59
C GLU A 93 6.28 0.92 16.43
N SER A 94 6.89 0.94 15.24
CA SER A 94 6.28 1.47 14.02
C SER A 94 5.00 0.71 13.67
N GLU A 95 5.04 -0.63 13.67
CA GLU A 95 3.85 -1.46 13.41
C GLU A 95 2.75 -1.20 14.46
N ARG A 96 3.12 -1.09 15.73
CA ARG A 96 2.16 -0.79 16.81
C ARG A 96 1.55 0.61 16.64
N ALA A 97 2.35 1.61 16.31
CA ALA A 97 1.89 2.98 16.07
C ALA A 97 0.95 3.04 14.86
N GLU A 98 1.29 2.37 13.76
CA GLU A 98 0.43 2.26 12.59
C GLU A 98 -0.92 1.63 12.95
N ARG A 99 -0.93 0.52 13.70
CA ARG A 99 -2.16 -0.14 14.15
C ARG A 99 -3.00 0.71 15.10
N THR A 100 -2.35 1.46 15.99
CA THR A 100 -3.05 2.31 16.96
C THR A 100 -3.62 3.57 16.31
N SER A 101 -3.04 4.01 15.19
CA SER A 101 -3.54 5.13 14.39
C SER A 101 -4.74 4.78 13.48
N LEU A 102 -5.22 3.54 13.51
CA LEU A 102 -6.39 3.12 12.74
C LEU A 102 -7.67 3.62 13.40
N VAL A 103 -8.62 4.04 12.57
CA VAL A 103 -9.96 4.35 13.03
C VAL A 103 -10.65 3.04 13.39
N ASN A 104 -11.23 2.97 14.59
CA ASN A 104 -12.01 1.81 15.00
C ASN A 104 -13.21 1.62 14.07
N GLN A 105 -13.37 0.40 13.58
CA GLN A 105 -14.45 0.02 12.69
C GLN A 105 -15.39 -0.96 13.39
N GLU A 106 -16.60 -1.07 12.88
CA GLU A 106 -17.52 -2.13 13.26
C GLU A 106 -16.97 -3.51 12.89
N LYS A 107 -17.63 -4.56 13.36
CA LYS A 107 -17.29 -5.93 12.95
C LYS A 107 -18.05 -6.29 11.69
N LEU A 108 -17.39 -7.02 10.80
CA LEU A 108 -18.04 -7.64 9.66
C LEU A 108 -19.10 -8.65 10.13
N GLN A 109 -20.32 -8.49 9.61
CA GLN A 109 -21.47 -9.33 9.89
C GLN A 109 -21.59 -10.41 8.82
N ILE A 110 -21.15 -11.63 9.16
CA ILE A 110 -21.14 -12.78 8.24
C ILE A 110 -22.58 -13.27 7.97
N VAL A 111 -22.87 -13.53 6.70
CA VAL A 111 -24.16 -14.14 6.27
C VAL A 111 -24.30 -15.51 6.93
N ARG A 112 -25.47 -15.79 7.52
CA ARG A 112 -25.72 -17.03 8.26
C ARG A 112 -25.81 -18.24 7.33
N ASN A 113 -25.35 -19.40 7.81
CA ASN A 113 -25.04 -20.65 7.10
C ASN A 113 -26.09 -21.24 6.12
N ASN A 114 -27.32 -20.72 6.03
CA ASN A 114 -28.33 -21.26 5.10
C ASN A 114 -28.27 -20.64 3.70
N SER A 115 -27.44 -19.62 3.49
CA SER A 115 -27.24 -19.02 2.17
C SER A 115 -25.75 -18.92 1.89
N LYS A 116 -25.30 -19.50 0.77
CA LYS A 116 -23.92 -19.29 0.31
C LYS A 116 -23.75 -17.79 0.03
N PRO A 117 -22.71 -17.14 0.59
CA PRO A 117 -22.47 -15.75 0.28
C PRO A 117 -22.15 -15.59 -1.21
N LEU A 118 -22.60 -14.47 -1.78
CA LEU A 118 -22.16 -14.05 -3.11
C LEU A 118 -20.63 -13.99 -3.10
N SER A 119 -19.98 -14.68 -4.03
CA SER A 119 -18.53 -14.85 -4.00
C SER A 119 -17.90 -14.78 -5.38
N LEU A 120 -16.66 -14.30 -5.39
CA LEU A 120 -15.79 -14.24 -6.56
C LEU A 120 -14.46 -14.89 -6.18
N SER A 121 -14.08 -15.95 -6.88
CA SER A 121 -12.96 -16.82 -6.52
C SER A 121 -11.74 -16.61 -7.43
N ASN A 122 -10.61 -17.23 -7.06
CA ASN A 122 -9.35 -17.17 -7.80
C ASN A 122 -8.76 -15.76 -7.97
N LEU A 123 -9.00 -14.89 -6.99
CA LEU A 123 -8.55 -13.50 -7.01
C LEU A 123 -7.16 -13.37 -6.39
N TRP A 124 -6.33 -12.51 -6.96
CA TRP A 124 -5.18 -11.93 -6.29
C TRP A 124 -5.62 -10.70 -5.49
N ILE A 125 -4.84 -10.34 -4.46
CA ILE A 125 -5.04 -9.12 -3.66
C ILE A 125 -3.84 -8.17 -3.77
N ARG A 126 -4.10 -6.87 -3.85
CA ARG A 126 -3.14 -5.79 -3.67
C ARG A 126 -3.64 -4.80 -2.60
N PRO A 127 -2.78 -4.39 -1.64
CA PRO A 127 -1.44 -4.89 -1.42
C PRO A 127 -1.44 -6.38 -1.02
N PRO A 128 -0.38 -7.13 -1.38
CA PRO A 128 -0.30 -8.54 -1.01
C PRO A 128 -0.17 -8.67 0.51
N PHE A 129 -0.66 -9.78 1.04
CA PHE A 129 -0.39 -10.14 2.42
C PHE A 129 1.11 -10.34 2.68
N SER A 130 1.50 -10.24 3.95
CA SER A 130 2.88 -10.38 4.39
C SER A 130 3.33 -11.84 4.33
N GLY A 131 4.02 -12.22 3.26
CA GLY A 131 4.54 -13.57 3.13
C GLY A 131 5.34 -13.75 1.84
N ARG A 132 6.16 -14.81 1.78
CA ARG A 132 6.89 -15.16 0.55
C ARG A 132 6.00 -15.76 -0.54
N LYS A 133 4.90 -16.42 -0.16
CA LYS A 133 3.99 -17.09 -1.10
C LYS A 133 2.72 -16.26 -1.27
N LYS A 134 2.49 -15.79 -2.50
CA LYS A 134 1.21 -15.20 -2.90
C LYS A 134 0.24 -16.35 -3.16
N ASN A 135 -0.91 -16.33 -2.51
CA ASN A 135 -2.00 -17.27 -2.76
C ASN A 135 -3.21 -16.52 -3.30
N ARG A 136 -3.88 -17.13 -4.28
CA ARG A 136 -5.20 -16.67 -4.72
C ARG A 136 -6.24 -16.98 -3.63
N GLY A 137 -7.24 -16.14 -3.53
CA GLY A 137 -8.31 -16.26 -2.54
C GLY A 137 -9.69 -16.03 -3.14
N THR A 138 -10.68 -15.93 -2.24
CA THR A 138 -12.08 -15.71 -2.58
C THR A 138 -12.56 -14.46 -1.86
N LEU A 139 -13.19 -13.55 -2.60
CA LEU A 139 -13.91 -12.40 -2.07
C LEU A 139 -15.38 -12.78 -1.89
N GLU A 140 -15.88 -12.67 -0.66
CA GLU A 140 -17.26 -12.97 -0.29
C GLU A 140 -17.95 -11.68 0.16
N ALA A 141 -19.13 -11.39 -0.40
CA ALA A 141 -20.00 -10.32 0.06
C ALA A 141 -20.88 -10.80 1.22
N HIS A 142 -20.87 -10.04 2.30
CA HIS A 142 -21.64 -10.30 3.51
C HIS A 142 -22.60 -9.16 3.82
N VAL A 143 -23.19 -9.16 5.02
CA VAL A 143 -24.29 -8.25 5.35
C VAL A 143 -23.86 -6.79 5.27
N ASN A 144 -22.69 -6.43 5.81
CA ASN A 144 -22.22 -5.04 5.88
C ASN A 144 -20.81 -4.82 5.31
N GLY A 145 -20.30 -5.74 4.51
CA GLY A 145 -18.94 -5.69 4.00
C GLY A 145 -18.54 -6.90 3.19
N PHE A 146 -17.27 -6.90 2.78
CA PHE A 146 -16.62 -8.03 2.13
C PHE A 146 -15.64 -8.72 3.07
N ARG A 147 -15.45 -10.02 2.85
CA ARG A 147 -14.30 -10.76 3.35
C ARG A 147 -13.54 -11.36 2.18
N TYR A 148 -12.26 -11.03 2.08
CA TYR A 148 -11.35 -11.79 1.24
C TYR A 148 -10.58 -12.78 2.10
N SER A 149 -10.60 -14.06 1.71
CA SER A 149 -9.88 -15.13 2.42
C SER A 149 -9.02 -15.94 1.48
N THR A 150 -7.80 -16.25 1.94
CA THR A 150 -6.96 -17.34 1.41
C THR A 150 -6.97 -18.49 2.43
N THR A 151 -6.13 -19.50 2.24
CA THR A 151 -5.98 -20.62 3.18
C THR A 151 -5.67 -20.18 4.62
N ASN A 152 -4.85 -19.14 4.80
CA ASN A 152 -4.32 -18.77 6.12
C ASN A 152 -4.56 -17.29 6.49
N GLU A 153 -4.97 -16.46 5.53
CA GLU A 153 -5.02 -15.01 5.70
C GLU A 153 -6.37 -14.48 5.26
N ARG A 154 -6.84 -13.44 5.95
CA ARG A 154 -8.11 -12.78 5.63
C ARG A 154 -8.02 -11.27 5.82
N VAL A 155 -8.82 -10.54 5.05
CA VAL A 155 -9.07 -9.11 5.23
C VAL A 155 -10.56 -8.84 5.08
N ASP A 156 -11.07 -7.97 5.94
CA ASP A 156 -12.46 -7.51 5.89
C ASP A 156 -12.48 -6.05 5.40
N VAL A 157 -13.40 -5.73 4.50
CA VAL A 157 -13.63 -4.38 3.97
C VAL A 157 -15.10 -4.03 4.16
N LEU A 158 -15.41 -3.14 5.11
CA LEU A 158 -16.79 -2.74 5.39
C LEU A 158 -17.31 -1.78 4.33
N PHE A 159 -18.59 -1.91 3.97
CA PHE A 159 -19.26 -0.99 3.05
C PHE A 159 -19.14 0.46 3.52
N ALA A 160 -19.40 0.71 4.81
CA ALA A 160 -19.32 2.04 5.41
C ALA A 160 -17.92 2.68 5.36
N ASN A 161 -16.86 1.92 5.07
CA ASN A 161 -15.51 2.46 4.93
C ASN A 161 -15.09 2.62 3.46
N ILE A 162 -15.88 2.16 2.49
CA ILE A 162 -15.61 2.36 1.08
C ILE A 162 -16.01 3.80 0.72
N LYS A 163 -15.07 4.54 0.12
CA LYS A 163 -15.31 5.87 -0.42
C LYS A 163 -15.60 5.82 -1.91
N HIS A 164 -14.80 5.04 -2.65
CA HIS A 164 -15.03 4.75 -4.06
C HIS A 164 -14.81 3.26 -4.32
N ALA A 165 -15.67 2.67 -5.13
CA ALA A 165 -15.53 1.32 -5.63
C ALA A 165 -15.42 1.39 -7.16
N PHE A 166 -14.42 0.73 -7.73
CA PHE A 166 -14.19 0.68 -9.16
C PHE A 166 -14.26 -0.76 -9.66
N PHE A 167 -14.88 -0.95 -10.81
CA PHE A 167 -14.77 -2.16 -11.60
C PHE A 167 -14.12 -1.81 -12.93
N GLN A 168 -12.96 -2.41 -13.22
CA GLN A 168 -12.26 -2.20 -14.48
C GLN A 168 -12.17 -3.55 -15.23
N PRO A 169 -12.92 -3.72 -16.34
CA PRO A 169 -12.81 -4.90 -17.18
C PRO A 169 -11.45 -4.93 -17.89
N ALA A 170 -11.01 -6.13 -18.27
CA ALA A 170 -9.82 -6.25 -19.10
C ALA A 170 -10.18 -6.02 -20.57
N GLU A 171 -9.91 -4.82 -21.07
CA GLU A 171 -10.08 -4.48 -22.48
C GLU A 171 -8.75 -4.58 -23.22
N LYS A 172 -7.82 -3.67 -22.89
CA LYS A 172 -6.43 -3.63 -23.36
C LYS A 172 -5.42 -3.94 -22.25
N GLU A 173 -5.91 -4.09 -21.04
CA GLU A 173 -5.16 -4.28 -19.81
C GLU A 173 -5.05 -5.77 -19.51
N MET A 174 -3.97 -6.16 -18.82
CA MET A 174 -3.68 -7.58 -18.53
C MET A 174 -4.51 -8.13 -17.37
N THR A 175 -5.36 -7.32 -16.74
CA THR A 175 -6.09 -7.68 -15.53
C THR A 175 -7.51 -7.15 -15.52
N THR A 176 -8.44 -7.98 -15.07
CA THR A 176 -9.78 -7.56 -14.64
C THR A 176 -9.74 -7.33 -13.13
N LEU A 177 -10.23 -6.20 -12.64
CA LEU A 177 -10.08 -5.82 -11.23
C LEU A 177 -11.32 -5.17 -10.60
N LEU A 178 -11.44 -5.34 -9.28
CA LEU A 178 -12.25 -4.54 -8.38
C LEU A 178 -11.31 -3.75 -7.47
N HIS A 179 -11.49 -2.45 -7.37
CA HIS A 179 -10.67 -1.59 -6.51
C HIS A 179 -11.54 -0.83 -5.52
N PHE A 180 -11.17 -0.86 -4.24
CA PHE A 180 -11.82 -0.12 -3.18
C PHE A 180 -10.87 0.92 -2.62
N HIS A 181 -11.21 2.19 -2.81
CA HIS A 181 -10.57 3.30 -2.14
C HIS A 181 -11.37 3.64 -0.88
N LEU A 182 -10.70 3.67 0.27
CA LEU A 182 -11.32 3.70 1.59
C LEU A 182 -11.27 5.09 2.22
N HIS A 183 -12.30 5.44 2.99
CA HIS A 183 -12.30 6.63 3.85
C HIS A 183 -11.14 6.58 4.86
N ASN A 184 -11.06 5.47 5.60
CA ASN A 184 -10.08 5.23 6.64
C ASN A 184 -9.14 4.09 6.26
N HIS A 185 -7.89 4.23 6.68
CA HIS A 185 -6.90 3.18 6.50
C HIS A 185 -7.32 1.90 7.24
N ILE A 186 -6.99 0.76 6.65
CA ILE A 186 -7.04 -0.55 7.28
C ILE A 186 -5.67 -1.24 7.19
N MET A 187 -5.52 -2.37 7.86
CA MET A 187 -4.36 -3.25 7.69
C MET A 187 -4.68 -4.37 6.71
N VAL A 188 -3.79 -4.56 5.75
CA VAL A 188 -3.76 -5.74 4.89
C VAL A 188 -2.43 -6.44 5.15
N GLY A 189 -2.48 -7.53 5.92
CA GLY A 189 -1.27 -8.14 6.50
C GLY A 189 -0.53 -7.15 7.40
N THR A 190 0.69 -6.77 7.01
CA THR A 190 1.51 -5.78 7.72
C THR A 190 1.45 -4.38 7.11
N LYS A 191 0.72 -4.16 6.02
CA LYS A 191 0.67 -2.86 5.33
C LYS A 191 -0.58 -2.09 5.71
N LYS A 192 -0.40 -0.86 6.22
CA LYS A 192 -1.47 0.13 6.34
C LYS A 192 -1.79 0.72 4.96
N THR A 193 -3.07 0.71 4.56
CA THR A 193 -3.48 1.17 3.22
C THR A 193 -4.89 1.76 3.23
N LYS A 194 -5.16 2.68 2.30
CA LYS A 194 -6.52 3.11 1.92
C LYS A 194 -7.01 2.42 0.64
N ASP A 195 -6.13 1.74 -0.07
CA ASP A 195 -6.46 1.12 -1.36
C ASP A 195 -6.33 -0.39 -1.23
N VAL A 196 -7.41 -1.08 -1.58
CA VAL A 196 -7.49 -2.55 -1.61
C VAL A 196 -8.07 -2.96 -2.94
N GLN A 197 -7.34 -3.79 -3.67
CA GLN A 197 -7.70 -4.25 -5.00
C GLN A 197 -7.72 -5.77 -5.05
N PHE A 198 -8.73 -6.31 -5.73
CA PHE A 198 -8.86 -7.72 -6.05
C PHE A 198 -8.86 -7.90 -7.57
N TYR A 199 -8.02 -8.77 -8.11
CA TYR A 199 -7.84 -8.86 -9.56
C TYR A 199 -7.55 -10.27 -10.06
N VAL A 200 -7.80 -10.50 -11.35
CA VAL A 200 -7.40 -11.70 -12.09
C VAL A 200 -6.58 -11.27 -13.30
N GLU A 201 -5.49 -12.00 -13.58
CA GLU A 201 -4.69 -11.84 -14.80
C GLU A 201 -5.36 -12.57 -15.97
N VAL A 202 -5.66 -11.84 -17.04
CA VAL A 202 -6.35 -12.34 -18.23
C VAL A 202 -5.41 -12.73 -19.37
N MET A 203 -4.10 -12.50 -19.22
CA MET A 203 -3.06 -12.99 -20.13
C MET A 203 -1.90 -13.61 -19.35
N ASP A 204 -1.28 -14.64 -19.90
CA ASP A 204 -0.14 -15.30 -19.26
C ASP A 204 1.17 -14.60 -19.66
N VAL A 205 1.91 -14.08 -18.67
CA VAL A 205 3.11 -13.24 -18.87
C VAL A 205 4.18 -13.95 -19.70
N VAL A 206 4.20 -15.29 -19.65
CA VAL A 206 5.26 -16.12 -20.23
C VAL A 206 5.26 -16.09 -21.77
N GLN A 207 4.12 -15.85 -22.42
CA GLN A 207 4.06 -15.84 -23.87
C GLN A 207 4.59 -14.55 -24.51
N SER A 208 4.76 -13.45 -23.75
CA SER A 208 5.28 -12.18 -24.29
C SER A 208 6.80 -12.18 -24.51
N LEU A 209 7.55 -13.12 -23.94
CA LEU A 209 9.03 -13.11 -23.95
C LEU A 209 9.64 -14.13 -24.92
N GLY A 210 8.87 -15.12 -25.38
CA GLY A 210 9.30 -16.09 -26.38
C GLY A 210 9.14 -15.51 -27.78
N GLY A 211 10.23 -15.00 -28.34
CA GLY A 211 10.24 -14.33 -29.65
C GLY A 211 9.36 -15.00 -30.70
N ARG A 212 8.38 -14.23 -31.20
CA ARG A 212 7.58 -14.48 -32.40
C ARG A 212 8.47 -14.89 -33.57
N ARG A 213 8.83 -16.16 -33.66
CA ARG A 213 9.29 -16.76 -34.91
C ARG A 213 8.04 -16.95 -35.77
N ARG A 214 7.65 -15.88 -36.48
CA ARG A 214 6.87 -15.91 -37.73
C ARG A 214 5.89 -17.10 -37.85
N SER A 215 5.08 -17.37 -36.84
CA SER A 215 3.97 -18.29 -36.96
C SER A 215 2.95 -17.55 -37.82
N SER A 216 2.53 -18.26 -38.87
CA SER A 216 1.64 -17.72 -39.88
C SER A 216 0.35 -17.30 -39.19
N ALA A 217 -0.17 -16.11 -39.49
CA ALA A 217 -1.51 -15.68 -39.05
C ALA A 217 -2.65 -16.62 -39.52
N TYR A 218 -2.30 -17.70 -40.22
CA TYR A 218 -3.17 -18.78 -40.69
C TYR A 218 -2.80 -20.16 -40.11
N ASP A 219 -1.95 -20.22 -39.08
CA ASP A 219 -1.75 -21.46 -38.34
C ASP A 219 -3.00 -21.72 -37.49
N ALA A 220 -3.66 -22.86 -37.74
CA ALA A 220 -4.92 -23.21 -37.09
C ALA A 220 -4.75 -23.29 -35.57
N ASP A 221 -3.58 -23.70 -35.08
CA ASP A 221 -3.29 -23.82 -33.66
C ASP A 221 -3.20 -22.45 -32.98
N GLU A 222 -2.61 -21.45 -33.62
CA GLU A 222 -2.49 -20.08 -33.09
C GLU A 222 -3.88 -19.41 -32.99
N ILE A 223 -4.72 -19.56 -34.02
CA ILE A 223 -6.09 -19.03 -34.03
C ILE A 223 -6.94 -19.66 -32.90
N VAL A 224 -6.79 -20.96 -32.67
CA VAL A 224 -7.52 -21.67 -31.61
C VAL A 224 -7.09 -21.19 -30.22
N GLU A 225 -5.80 -20.96 -30.02
CA GLU A 225 -5.29 -20.46 -28.73
C GLU A 225 -5.73 -19.02 -28.46
N GLU A 226 -5.63 -18.12 -29.46
CA GLU A 226 -6.15 -16.75 -29.34
C GLU A 226 -7.66 -16.71 -29.03
N GLN A 227 -8.45 -17.61 -29.63
CA GLN A 227 -9.88 -17.69 -29.36
C GLN A 227 -10.16 -18.18 -27.92
N ARG A 228 -9.40 -19.17 -27.43
CA ARG A 228 -9.49 -19.64 -26.04
C ARG A 228 -9.16 -18.54 -25.04
N GLU A 229 -8.12 -17.75 -25.30
CA GLU A 229 -7.77 -16.60 -24.45
C GLU A 229 -8.87 -15.55 -24.44
N ARG A 230 -9.45 -15.25 -25.60
CA ARG A 230 -10.58 -14.32 -25.72
C ARG A 230 -11.79 -14.81 -24.93
N ASP A 231 -12.15 -16.07 -25.07
CA ASP A 231 -13.28 -16.67 -24.35
C ASP A 231 -13.04 -16.68 -22.84
N ARG A 232 -11.81 -16.99 -22.40
CA ARG A 232 -11.41 -16.89 -20.99
C ARG A 232 -11.53 -15.47 -20.45
N LYS A 233 -11.02 -14.47 -21.18
CA LYS A 233 -11.11 -13.05 -20.81
C LYS A 233 -12.56 -12.60 -20.69
N ASN A 234 -13.39 -12.95 -21.68
CA ASN A 234 -14.81 -12.61 -21.69
C ASN A 234 -15.55 -13.26 -20.52
N LYS A 235 -15.24 -14.53 -20.21
CA LYS A 235 -15.81 -15.23 -19.05
C LYS A 235 -15.44 -14.54 -17.74
N ILE A 236 -14.17 -14.15 -17.55
CA ILE A 236 -13.72 -13.42 -16.35
C ILE A 236 -14.44 -12.09 -16.22
N ASN A 237 -14.49 -11.28 -17.30
CA ASN A 237 -15.20 -9.99 -17.28
C ASN A 237 -16.69 -10.17 -16.95
N MET A 238 -17.34 -11.21 -17.50
CA MET A 238 -18.73 -11.51 -17.21
C MET A 238 -18.96 -11.91 -15.75
N ASP A 239 -18.08 -12.73 -15.17
CA ASP A 239 -18.18 -13.15 -13.77
C ASP A 239 -17.99 -11.95 -12.81
N PHE A 240 -17.03 -11.06 -13.11
CA PHE A 240 -16.84 -9.82 -12.35
C PHE A 240 -18.03 -8.89 -12.48
N ASN A 241 -18.55 -8.69 -13.69
CA ASN A 241 -19.71 -7.83 -13.93
C ASN A 241 -20.95 -8.37 -13.19
N HIS A 242 -21.16 -9.69 -13.21
CA HIS A 242 -22.24 -10.33 -12.47
C HIS A 242 -22.10 -10.11 -10.95
N PHE A 243 -20.90 -10.29 -10.40
CA PHE A 243 -20.61 -10.00 -9.00
C PHE A 243 -20.87 -8.52 -8.66
N ALA A 244 -20.36 -7.59 -9.47
CA ALA A 244 -20.52 -6.15 -9.28
C ALA A 244 -22.00 -5.73 -9.29
N ASN A 245 -22.80 -6.27 -10.21
CA ASN A 245 -24.23 -5.98 -10.27
C ASN A 245 -24.99 -6.48 -9.04
N GLN A 246 -24.73 -7.72 -8.59
CA GLN A 246 -25.38 -8.23 -7.37
C GLN A 246 -24.96 -7.45 -6.12
N VAL A 247 -23.72 -6.98 -6.04
CA VAL A 247 -23.28 -6.10 -4.95
C VAL A 247 -23.95 -4.74 -5.02
N ASN A 248 -24.10 -4.16 -6.21
CA ASN A 248 -24.83 -2.90 -6.38
C ASN A 248 -26.27 -3.06 -5.84
N ASP A 249 -26.96 -4.17 -6.15
CA ASP A 249 -28.29 -4.46 -5.59
C ASP A 249 -28.28 -4.51 -4.06
N MET A 250 -27.23 -5.06 -3.44
CA MET A 250 -27.06 -5.05 -1.98
C MET A 250 -26.88 -3.63 -1.43
N TRP A 251 -26.14 -2.77 -2.12
CA TRP A 251 -25.93 -1.37 -1.71
C TRP A 251 -27.19 -0.50 -1.86
N GLN A 252 -28.12 -0.88 -2.73
CA GLN A 252 -29.44 -0.23 -2.84
C GLN A 252 -30.40 -0.57 -1.69
N LEU A 253 -30.06 -1.52 -0.81
CA LEU A 253 -30.89 -1.81 0.36
C LEU A 253 -31.00 -0.59 1.29
N PRO A 254 -32.16 -0.36 1.94
CA PRO A 254 -32.41 0.88 2.71
C PRO A 254 -31.36 1.20 3.78
N GLN A 255 -30.76 0.18 4.41
CA GLN A 255 -29.72 0.40 5.42
C GLN A 255 -28.39 0.92 4.85
N PHE A 256 -28.15 0.79 3.54
CA PHE A 256 -26.92 1.22 2.87
C PHE A 256 -27.13 2.36 1.88
N ALA A 257 -28.39 2.75 1.60
CA ALA A 257 -28.71 3.85 0.68
C ALA A 257 -27.97 5.16 1.01
N SER A 258 -27.75 5.45 2.30
CA SER A 258 -27.02 6.63 2.77
C SER A 258 -25.52 6.64 2.41
N LEU A 259 -24.95 5.49 2.05
CA LEU A 259 -23.54 5.37 1.66
C LEU A 259 -23.31 5.77 0.20
N SER A 260 -24.37 5.80 -0.63
CA SER A 260 -24.33 6.14 -2.05
C SER A 260 -23.21 5.39 -2.80
N LEU A 261 -23.09 4.09 -2.53
CA LEU A 261 -22.07 3.24 -3.15
C LEU A 261 -22.55 2.69 -4.49
N GLU A 262 -21.66 2.72 -5.47
CA GLU A 262 -21.80 2.05 -6.76
C GLU A 262 -20.41 1.68 -7.30
N PHE A 263 -20.37 0.69 -8.18
CA PHE A 263 -19.17 0.41 -8.96
C PHE A 263 -19.06 1.39 -10.14
N ASP A 264 -18.13 2.32 -10.02
CA ASP A 264 -17.76 3.26 -11.08
C ASP A 264 -16.78 2.58 -12.07
N GLN A 265 -16.94 2.86 -13.37
CA GLN A 265 -16.09 2.26 -14.41
C GLN A 265 -15.21 3.31 -15.08
N PRO A 266 -13.91 3.04 -15.30
CA PRO A 266 -13.03 3.94 -16.05
C PRO A 266 -13.48 4.14 -17.50
N LEU A 267 -13.62 5.40 -17.92
CA LEU A 267 -14.00 5.80 -19.28
C LEU A 267 -12.74 5.90 -20.14
N ARG A 268 -12.35 4.77 -20.71
CA ARG A 268 -11.05 4.57 -21.35
C ARG A 268 -10.76 5.53 -22.49
N GLU A 269 -11.79 5.94 -23.23
CA GLU A 269 -11.73 6.88 -24.35
C GLU A 269 -11.26 8.29 -23.94
N PHE A 270 -11.41 8.65 -22.67
CA PHE A 270 -10.94 9.93 -22.12
C PHE A 270 -9.63 9.80 -21.33
N GLY A 271 -9.03 8.60 -21.32
CA GLY A 271 -7.76 8.37 -20.66
C GLY A 271 -6.58 9.01 -21.41
N PHE A 272 -5.55 9.39 -20.67
CA PHE A 272 -4.34 10.02 -21.19
C PHE A 272 -3.10 9.48 -20.48
N ASN A 273 -1.94 9.60 -21.12
CA ASN A 273 -0.67 9.25 -20.49
C ASN A 273 -0.16 10.41 -19.64
N GLY A 274 0.46 10.10 -18.50
CA GLY A 274 1.13 11.07 -17.65
C GLY A 274 2.02 10.39 -16.60
N VAL A 275 2.79 11.18 -15.87
CA VAL A 275 3.72 10.70 -14.85
C VAL A 275 3.27 11.24 -13.48
N PRO A 276 2.33 10.56 -12.79
CA PRO A 276 1.88 10.98 -11.45
C PRO A 276 2.89 10.65 -10.36
N HIS A 277 3.83 9.74 -10.65
CA HIS A 277 4.83 9.25 -9.70
C HIS A 277 6.23 9.25 -10.30
N LYS A 278 6.68 8.11 -10.84
CA LYS A 278 8.03 7.95 -11.40
C LYS A 278 8.05 7.46 -12.84
N THR A 279 6.97 6.82 -13.27
CA THR A 279 6.83 6.20 -14.59
C THR A 279 5.61 6.75 -15.28
N SER A 280 5.63 6.75 -16.61
CA SER A 280 4.46 7.09 -17.41
C SER A 280 3.42 6.00 -17.24
N THR A 281 2.20 6.39 -16.89
CA THR A 281 1.04 5.51 -16.74
C THR A 281 -0.15 6.06 -17.50
N PHE A 282 -1.12 5.20 -17.80
CA PHE A 282 -2.36 5.61 -18.46
C PHE A 282 -3.42 5.94 -17.41
N ILE A 283 -3.67 7.23 -17.23
CA ILE A 283 -4.61 7.77 -16.25
C ILE A 283 -5.97 7.89 -16.93
N ILE A 284 -7.01 7.38 -16.28
CA ILE A 284 -8.36 7.27 -16.84
C ILE A 284 -9.35 7.99 -15.92
N PRO A 285 -10.21 8.88 -16.44
CA PRO A 285 -11.29 9.43 -15.66
C PRO A 285 -12.42 8.40 -15.48
N THR A 286 -13.13 8.50 -14.37
CA THR A 286 -14.40 7.82 -14.10
C THR A 286 -15.49 8.90 -13.97
N SER A 287 -16.71 8.54 -13.58
CA SER A 287 -17.76 9.55 -13.33
C SER A 287 -17.40 10.50 -12.18
N SER A 288 -16.64 10.02 -11.19
CA SER A 288 -16.37 10.74 -9.93
C SER A 288 -14.88 10.97 -9.64
N CYS A 289 -13.99 10.29 -10.33
CA CYS A 289 -12.56 10.25 -10.01
C CYS A 289 -11.67 10.35 -11.25
N LEU A 290 -10.39 10.66 -11.02
CA LEU A 290 -9.30 10.43 -11.97
C LEU A 290 -8.41 9.32 -11.38
N VAL A 291 -8.21 8.23 -12.12
CA VAL A 291 -7.61 7.01 -11.58
C VAL A 291 -6.49 6.40 -12.42
N GLU A 292 -5.59 5.71 -11.75
CA GLU A 292 -4.66 4.72 -12.33
C GLU A 292 -4.67 3.52 -11.38
N LEU A 293 -5.25 2.41 -11.84
CA LEU A 293 -5.53 1.23 -10.99
C LEU A 293 -4.70 0.00 -11.42
N THR A 294 -3.96 0.06 -12.52
CA THR A 294 -3.26 -1.10 -13.07
C THR A 294 -1.96 -1.35 -12.32
N GLU A 295 -1.23 -0.28 -11.99
CA GLU A 295 0.08 -0.34 -11.36
C GLU A 295 0.10 0.28 -9.97
N SER A 296 1.11 -0.10 -9.17
CA SER A 296 1.30 0.46 -7.84
C SER A 296 2.50 1.40 -7.84
N PRO A 297 2.44 2.57 -7.19
CA PRO A 297 1.32 3.09 -6.39
C PRO A 297 0.10 3.50 -7.24
N PHE A 298 -1.09 3.16 -6.73
CA PHE A 298 -2.35 3.51 -7.37
C PHE A 298 -2.60 5.01 -7.28
N LEU A 299 -3.25 5.56 -8.30
CA LEU A 299 -3.75 6.93 -8.29
C LEU A 299 -5.27 6.90 -8.15
N VAL A 300 -5.80 7.57 -7.13
CA VAL A 300 -7.24 7.80 -6.98
C VAL A 300 -7.46 9.24 -6.52
N VAL A 301 -7.91 10.09 -7.44
CA VAL A 301 -8.17 11.51 -7.20
C VAL A 301 -9.68 11.75 -7.29
N CYS A 302 -10.31 12.06 -6.17
CA CYS A 302 -11.73 12.40 -6.16
C CYS A 302 -11.93 13.80 -6.73
N LEU A 303 -12.71 13.92 -7.81
CA LEU A 303 -12.88 15.19 -8.52
C LEU A 303 -13.53 16.26 -7.64
N SER A 304 -14.42 15.85 -6.72
CA SER A 304 -15.09 16.77 -5.79
C SER A 304 -14.15 17.35 -4.72
N GLU A 305 -12.95 16.80 -4.55
CA GLU A 305 -11.92 17.30 -3.62
C GLU A 305 -10.92 18.25 -4.27
N ILE A 306 -10.98 18.43 -5.60
CA ILE A 306 -10.12 19.35 -6.33
C ILE A 306 -10.63 20.78 -6.13
N GLU A 307 -9.74 21.69 -5.73
CA GLU A 307 -10.00 23.14 -5.70
C GLU A 307 -9.76 23.74 -7.08
N ILE A 308 -8.57 23.49 -7.64
CA ILE A 308 -8.18 24.00 -8.94
C ILE A 308 -7.11 23.11 -9.57
N VAL A 309 -7.13 23.04 -10.90
CA VAL A 309 -6.08 22.42 -11.71
C VAL A 309 -5.30 23.53 -12.41
N ASN A 310 -3.98 23.53 -12.25
CA ASN A 310 -3.09 24.46 -12.93
C ASN A 310 -2.26 23.70 -13.98
N LEU A 311 -2.34 24.14 -15.23
CA LEU A 311 -1.51 23.60 -16.31
C LEU A 311 -0.20 24.37 -16.37
N GLU A 312 0.90 23.68 -16.17
CA GLU A 312 2.24 24.23 -16.14
C GLU A 312 2.99 23.89 -17.43
N ARG A 313 3.98 24.72 -17.78
CA ARG A 313 4.81 24.54 -18.99
C ARG A 313 4.03 24.52 -20.31
N VAL A 314 2.80 25.05 -20.33
CA VAL A 314 2.03 25.23 -21.55
C VAL A 314 2.66 26.35 -22.38
N GLY A 315 3.18 26.01 -23.56
CA GLY A 315 3.85 26.96 -24.45
C GLY A 315 3.97 26.45 -25.88
N PHE A 316 4.15 27.36 -26.82
CA PHE A 316 4.27 27.02 -28.24
C PHE A 316 5.48 26.11 -28.49
N GLY A 317 5.27 25.00 -29.20
CA GLY A 317 6.30 24.02 -29.55
C GLY A 317 6.59 22.94 -28.49
N GLN A 318 5.97 23.03 -27.30
CA GLN A 318 6.05 21.95 -26.31
C GLN A 318 5.17 20.76 -26.74
N LYS A 319 5.68 19.53 -26.60
CA LYS A 319 4.93 18.29 -26.90
C LYS A 319 4.18 17.74 -25.69
N SER A 320 4.51 18.25 -24.51
CA SER A 320 3.89 17.88 -23.25
C SER A 320 3.84 19.07 -22.31
N PHE A 321 2.92 19.02 -21.36
CA PHE A 321 2.75 19.97 -20.27
C PHE A 321 2.69 19.19 -18.94
N ASP A 322 2.73 19.90 -17.82
CA ASP A 322 2.43 19.29 -16.52
C ASP A 322 1.11 19.79 -15.98
N MET A 323 0.49 18.97 -15.14
CA MET A 323 -0.74 19.28 -14.46
C MET A 323 -0.50 19.25 -12.95
N ALA A 324 -0.72 20.37 -12.28
CA ALA A 324 -0.74 20.46 -10.83
C ALA A 324 -2.20 20.48 -10.34
N ILE A 325 -2.57 19.50 -9.52
CA ILE A 325 -3.89 19.38 -8.90
C ILE A 325 -3.79 19.87 -7.47
N ILE A 326 -4.47 20.98 -7.20
CA ILE A 326 -4.57 21.59 -5.87
C ILE A 326 -5.90 21.14 -5.26
N PHE A 327 -5.83 20.58 -4.06
CA PHE A 327 -6.99 20.08 -3.32
C PHE A 327 -7.64 21.19 -2.48
N LYS A 328 -8.94 21.05 -2.21
CA LYS A 328 -9.70 21.92 -1.29
C LYS A 328 -9.11 21.93 0.12
N ASP A 329 -8.61 20.77 0.57
CA ASP A 329 -7.83 20.68 1.79
C ASP A 329 -6.38 21.10 1.51
N LEU A 330 -6.07 22.36 1.78
CA LEU A 330 -4.73 22.95 1.57
C LEU A 330 -3.64 22.35 2.48
N LYS A 331 -3.99 21.43 3.40
CA LYS A 331 -3.00 20.64 4.14
C LYS A 331 -2.52 19.41 3.37
N LYS A 332 -3.25 18.99 2.32
CA LYS A 332 -2.79 17.95 1.41
C LYS A 332 -1.75 18.53 0.46
N ASP A 333 -0.71 17.74 0.21
CA ASP A 333 0.29 18.09 -0.79
C ASP A 333 -0.35 18.19 -2.19
N VAL A 334 0.16 19.11 -3.00
CA VAL A 334 -0.22 19.25 -4.41
C VAL A 334 0.17 17.97 -5.15
N LEU A 335 -0.78 17.39 -5.87
CA LEU A 335 -0.49 16.26 -6.75
C LEU A 335 -0.04 16.80 -8.11
N ARG A 336 1.15 16.40 -8.55
CA ARG A 336 1.65 16.70 -9.90
C ARG A 336 1.54 15.48 -10.81
N VAL A 337 1.11 15.72 -12.03
CA VAL A 337 1.13 14.77 -13.13
C VAL A 337 1.98 15.38 -14.23
N ASP A 338 3.20 14.86 -14.38
CA ASP A 338 4.16 15.41 -15.32
C ASP A 338 3.98 14.79 -16.72
N SER A 339 4.50 15.49 -17.73
CA SER A 339 4.64 14.96 -19.10
C SER A 339 3.33 14.50 -19.75
N VAL A 340 2.24 15.21 -19.49
CA VAL A 340 0.96 14.98 -20.17
C VAL A 340 1.09 15.41 -21.64
N PRO A 341 0.86 14.53 -22.62
CA PRO A 341 0.93 14.89 -24.04
C PRO A 341 -0.05 16.00 -24.40
N THR A 342 0.35 16.88 -25.31
CA THR A 342 -0.53 17.95 -25.84
C THR A 342 -1.58 17.45 -26.84
N SER A 343 -1.46 16.20 -27.31
CA SER A 343 -2.28 15.58 -28.36
C SER A 343 -3.60 15.02 -27.85
#